data_AF-D5BL88-F1
#
_entry.id   AF-D5BL88-F1
#
_cell.length_a   1.000
_cell.length_b   1.000
_cell.length_c   1.000
_cell.angle_alpha   90.00
_cell.angle_beta   90.00
_cell.angle_gamma   90.00
#
_symmetry.space_group_name_H-M   'P 1'
#
loop_
_entity.id
_entity.type
_entity.pdbx_description
1 polymer ?
#
loop_
_entity_poly.entity_id
_entity_poly.type
_entity_poly.pdbx_seq_one_letter_code
_entity_poly.pdbx_strand_id
1 'polypeptide(L)'
;MFKNTCLAIIVSSFLLSCYAYKAPAIKIGMSLEEFKDIAKYEQLVAMDKEYTVYKVVYGYEWERTGYYYFKNGRLERMDSQEYRPQVIKINKGK
;
A
#
# COMPACT_ATOMS: atom_id res chain seq x y z
N MET A 1 3.06 -44.67 20.31
CA MET A 1 2.05 -43.66 19.90
C MET A 1 2.73 -42.39 19.39
N PHE A 2 3.47 -42.45 18.28
CA PHE A 2 4.22 -41.29 17.74
C PHE A 2 4.24 -41.28 16.20
N LYS A 3 3.10 -41.54 15.54
CA LYS A 3 3.03 -41.60 14.07
C LYS A 3 2.35 -40.40 13.40
N ASN A 4 1.75 -39.49 14.17
CA ASN A 4 0.82 -38.49 13.60
C ASN A 4 1.27 -37.03 13.79
N THR A 5 2.38 -36.77 14.50
CA THR A 5 2.76 -35.40 14.88
C THR A 5 3.52 -34.64 13.78
N CYS A 6 4.24 -35.33 12.90
CA CYS A 6 5.03 -34.67 11.85
C CYS A 6 4.17 -34.08 10.72
N LEU A 7 2.95 -34.60 10.51
CA LEU A 7 2.06 -34.08 9.46
C LEU A 7 1.49 -32.70 9.81
N ALA A 8 1.31 -32.38 11.09
CA ALA A 8 0.70 -31.12 11.53
C ALA A 8 1.62 -29.91 11.29
N ILE A 9 2.94 -30.09 11.40
CA ILE A 9 3.91 -29.01 11.22
C ILE A 9 4.04 -28.62 9.73
N ILE A 10 3.94 -29.60 8.83
CA ILE A 10 4.05 -29.36 7.38
C ILE A 10 2.82 -28.61 6.84
N VAL A 11 1.62 -28.91 7.36
CA VAL A 11 0.38 -28.22 6.96
C VAL A 11 0.34 -26.78 7.48
N SER A 12 0.91 -26.50 8.67
CA SER A 12 0.91 -25.15 9.24
C SER A 12 1.83 -24.18 8.50
N SER A 13 2.91 -24.66 7.85
CA SER A 13 3.87 -23.82 7.12
C SER A 13 3.36 -23.33 5.76
N PHE A 14 2.30 -23.94 5.20
CA PHE A 14 1.73 -23.55 3.91
C PHE A 14 0.69 -22.41 3.99
N LEU A 15 0.26 -22.00 5.18
CA LEU A 15 -0.77 -20.96 5.34
C LEU A 15 -0.21 -19.54 5.51
N LEU A 16 1.13 -19.39 5.60
CA LEU A 16 1.80 -18.08 5.60
C LEU A 16 2.18 -17.61 4.18
N SER A 17 1.84 -18.37 3.14
CA SER A 17 2.17 -17.99 1.77
C SER A 17 1.26 -16.85 1.28
N CYS A 18 1.86 -15.67 1.18
CA CYS A 18 1.62 -14.71 0.11
C CYS A 18 0.28 -13.95 0.16
N TYR A 19 0.13 -13.03 1.12
CA TYR A 19 -0.69 -11.84 0.87
C TYR A 19 0.08 -10.91 -0.07
N ALA A 20 0.00 -11.16 -1.39
CA ALA A 20 0.45 -10.22 -2.39
C ALA A 20 -0.45 -8.98 -2.32
N TYR A 21 0.01 -7.93 -1.66
CA TYR A 21 -0.75 -6.69 -1.48
C TYR A 21 -0.81 -5.93 -2.82
N LYS A 22 -1.77 -6.33 -3.66
CA LYS A 22 -2.09 -5.67 -4.94
C LYS A 22 -2.38 -4.18 -4.72
N ALA A 23 -2.10 -3.38 -5.74
CA ALA A 23 -2.48 -1.97 -5.73
C ALA A 23 -4.01 -1.84 -5.52
N PRO A 24 -4.47 -0.98 -4.60
CA PRO A 24 -5.89 -0.75 -4.39
C PRO A 24 -6.53 -0.18 -5.66
N ALA A 25 -7.72 -0.69 -6.03
CA ALA A 25 -8.42 -0.34 -7.27
C ALA A 25 -9.15 1.01 -7.18
N ILE A 26 -8.39 2.08 -6.93
CA ILE A 26 -8.90 3.43 -6.71
C ILE A 26 -9.06 4.18 -8.04
N LYS A 27 -10.14 4.95 -8.17
CA LYS A 27 -10.50 5.67 -9.40
C LYS A 27 -10.83 7.12 -9.13
N ILE A 28 -10.48 8.01 -10.06
CA ILE A 28 -10.90 9.42 -10.02
C ILE A 28 -12.43 9.52 -9.93
N GLY A 29 -12.92 10.45 -9.12
CA GLY A 29 -14.34 10.70 -8.87
C GLY A 29 -14.92 9.90 -7.70
N MET A 30 -14.19 8.95 -7.13
CA MET A 30 -14.61 8.15 -5.97
C MET A 30 -14.84 9.04 -4.74
N SER A 31 -15.83 8.70 -3.91
CA SER A 31 -16.06 9.40 -2.64
C SER A 31 -14.98 9.06 -1.61
N LEU A 32 -14.85 9.88 -0.57
CA LEU A 32 -13.93 9.58 0.52
C LEU A 32 -14.28 8.28 1.26
N GLU A 33 -15.56 7.95 1.37
CA GLU A 33 -16.03 6.73 2.04
C GLU A 33 -15.68 5.48 1.22
N GLU A 34 -15.96 5.48 -0.08
CA GLU A 34 -15.58 4.41 -1.00
C GLU A 34 -14.06 4.21 -1.03
N PHE A 35 -13.30 5.31 -0.97
CA PHE A 35 -11.85 5.24 -0.89
C PHE A 35 -11.37 4.55 0.39
N LYS A 36 -11.92 4.90 1.55
CA LYS A 36 -11.50 4.31 2.84
C LYS A 36 -11.85 2.83 2.96
N ASP A 37 -12.95 2.40 2.35
CA ASP A 37 -13.30 0.98 2.30
C ASP A 37 -12.28 0.14 1.50
N ILE A 38 -11.74 0.71 0.43
CA ILE A 38 -10.76 0.07 -0.46
C ILE A 38 -9.32 0.22 0.07
N ALA A 39 -8.97 1.42 0.53
CA ALA A 39 -7.64 1.77 1.01
C ALA A 39 -7.51 1.34 2.48
N LYS A 40 -7.10 0.10 2.72
CA LYS A 40 -7.00 -0.47 4.08
C LYS A 40 -5.96 0.18 5.01
N TYR A 41 -5.01 0.94 4.46
CA TYR A 41 -3.88 1.54 5.19
C TYR A 41 -3.62 2.96 4.70
N GLU A 42 -4.63 3.81 4.79
CA GLU A 42 -4.54 5.23 4.47
C GLU A 42 -4.05 6.06 5.66
N GLN A 43 -3.20 7.04 5.38
CA GLN A 43 -2.73 8.03 6.33
C GLN A 43 -3.12 9.42 5.83
N LEU A 44 -3.81 10.20 6.65
CA LEU A 44 -4.04 11.61 6.35
C LEU A 44 -2.71 12.37 6.44
N VAL A 45 -2.31 13.01 5.35
CA VAL A 45 -1.03 13.76 5.25
C VAL A 45 -1.27 15.26 5.41
N ALA A 46 -2.28 15.77 4.74
CA ALA A 46 -2.61 17.19 4.74
C ALA A 46 -4.11 17.38 4.56
N MET A 47 -4.62 18.46 5.14
CA MET A 47 -5.99 18.91 4.93
C MET A 47 -5.98 20.43 4.94
N ASP A 48 -6.31 21.03 3.80
CA ASP A 48 -6.48 22.47 3.65
C ASP A 48 -7.87 22.80 3.09
N LYS A 49 -8.10 24.07 2.73
CA LYS A 49 -9.40 24.53 2.22
C LYS A 49 -9.74 23.99 0.83
N GLU A 50 -8.75 23.54 0.07
CA GLU A 50 -8.89 23.07 -1.30
C GLU A 50 -8.77 21.56 -1.41
N TYR A 51 -7.82 20.95 -0.71
CA TYR A 51 -7.53 19.53 -0.80
C TYR A 51 -7.39 18.83 0.56
N THR A 52 -7.94 17.62 0.63
CA THR A 52 -7.60 16.61 1.64
C THR A 52 -6.73 15.54 1.00
N VAL A 53 -5.53 15.34 1.52
CA VAL A 53 -4.52 14.47 0.92
C VAL A 53 -4.28 13.25 1.80
N TYR A 54 -4.48 12.07 1.22
CA TYR A 54 -4.17 10.79 1.85
C TYR A 54 -2.97 10.14 1.19
N LYS A 55 -2.16 9.46 1.99
CA LYS A 55 -1.09 8.57 1.56
C LYS A 55 -1.52 7.13 1.79
N VAL A 56 -1.37 6.27 0.79
CA VAL A 56 -1.57 4.83 0.92
C VAL A 56 -0.28 4.13 0.56
N VAL A 57 0.21 3.29 1.48
CA VAL A 57 1.37 2.44 1.25
C VAL A 57 0.89 1.04 0.90
N TYR A 58 1.45 0.47 -0.17
CA TYR A 58 1.03 -0.81 -0.73
C TYR A 58 2.21 -1.54 -1.41
N GLY A 59 2.00 -2.77 -1.88
CA GLY A 59 3.06 -3.61 -2.45
C GLY A 59 3.73 -4.53 -1.43
N TYR A 60 4.55 -5.45 -1.93
CA TYR A 60 5.34 -6.34 -1.08
C TYR A 60 6.35 -5.49 -0.28
N GLU A 61 6.48 -5.75 1.03
CA GLU A 61 7.35 -4.97 1.93
C GLU A 61 7.11 -3.45 1.95
N TRP A 62 5.91 -2.97 1.61
CA TRP A 62 5.54 -1.54 1.70
C TRP A 62 6.33 -0.62 0.76
N GLU A 63 6.82 -1.17 -0.36
CA GLU A 63 7.69 -0.47 -1.31
C GLU A 63 6.98 0.60 -2.17
N ARG A 64 5.64 0.64 -2.23
CA ARG A 64 4.90 1.57 -3.10
C ARG A 64 4.12 2.57 -2.27
N THR A 65 4.12 3.83 -2.71
CA THR A 65 3.35 4.89 -2.08
C THR A 65 2.50 5.60 -3.12
N GLY A 66 1.20 5.73 -2.84
CA GLY A 66 0.28 6.59 -3.61
C GLY A 66 -0.20 7.76 -2.77
N TYR A 67 -0.34 8.93 -3.38
CA TYR A 67 -0.96 10.12 -2.82
C TYR A 67 -2.29 10.38 -3.52
N TYR A 68 -3.33 10.65 -2.75
CA TYR A 68 -4.72 10.76 -3.21
C TYR A 68 -5.29 12.09 -2.74
N TYR A 69 -5.69 12.94 -3.68
CA TYR A 69 -6.11 14.32 -3.41
C TYR A 69 -7.62 14.44 -3.61
N PHE A 70 -8.31 14.72 -2.51
CA PHE A 70 -9.76 14.90 -2.48
C PHE A 70 -10.11 16.37 -2.47
N LYS A 71 -11.05 16.78 -3.32
CA LYS A 71 -11.65 18.11 -3.32
C LYS A 71 -13.17 17.95 -3.31
N ASN A 72 -13.84 18.72 -2.47
CA ASN A 72 -15.30 18.62 -2.30
C ASN A 72 -15.79 17.18 -2.03
N GLY A 73 -15.01 16.40 -1.27
CA GLY A 73 -15.34 15.01 -0.90
C GLY A 73 -15.15 13.96 -2.00
N ARG A 74 -14.63 14.34 -3.18
CA ARG A 74 -14.35 13.42 -4.29
C ARG A 74 -12.87 13.40 -4.64
N LEU A 75 -12.38 12.23 -5.04
CA LEU A 75 -11.01 12.08 -5.50
C LEU A 75 -10.81 12.78 -6.85
N GLU A 76 -9.96 13.79 -6.93
CA GLU A 76 -9.69 14.52 -8.17
C GLU A 76 -8.36 14.12 -8.82
N ARG A 77 -7.36 13.76 -8.02
CA ARG A 77 -6.01 13.47 -8.50
C ARG A 77 -5.37 12.33 -7.71
N MET A 78 -4.54 11.56 -8.40
CA MET A 78 -3.70 10.50 -7.83
C MET A 78 -2.28 10.66 -8.33
N ASP A 79 -1.31 10.66 -7.41
CA ASP A 79 0.12 10.61 -7.75
C ASP A 79 0.68 9.32 -7.18
N SER A 80 1.15 8.40 -8.03
CA SER A 80 1.87 7.21 -7.59
C SER A 80 3.37 7.45 -7.66
N GLN A 81 4.06 7.23 -6.56
CA GLN A 81 5.51 7.05 -6.56
C GLN A 81 5.78 5.56 -6.36
N GLU A 82 6.21 4.91 -7.43
CA GLU A 82 6.96 3.66 -7.28
C GLU A 82 8.29 4.05 -6.62
N TYR A 83 8.60 3.51 -5.44
CA TYR A 83 9.92 3.68 -4.85
C TYR A 83 10.90 2.97 -5.77
N ARG A 84 11.43 3.68 -6.76
CA ARG A 84 12.69 3.27 -7.36
C ARG A 84 13.70 3.54 -6.26
N PRO A 85 14.38 2.55 -5.67
CA PRO A 85 15.57 2.85 -4.90
C PRO A 85 16.46 3.62 -5.86
N GLN A 86 16.54 4.94 -5.67
CA GLN A 86 17.55 5.72 -6.33
C GLN A 86 18.82 5.11 -5.77
N VAL A 87 19.48 4.28 -6.57
CA VAL A 87 20.86 3.90 -6.32
C VAL A 87 21.57 5.24 -6.34
N ILE A 88 21.75 5.82 -5.15
CA ILE A 88 22.66 6.91 -4.93
C ILE A 88 23.98 6.33 -5.41
N LYS A 89 24.37 6.66 -6.64
CA LYS A 89 25.72 6.45 -7.10
C LYS A 89 26.55 7.35 -6.22
N ILE A 90 27.01 6.81 -5.10
CA ILE A 90 28.06 7.43 -4.30
C ILE A 90 29.23 7.47 -5.25
N ASN A 91 29.45 8.61 -5.89
CA ASN A 91 30.64 8.88 -6.63
C ASN A 91 31.77 8.84 -5.60
N LYS A 92 32.39 7.66 -5.42
CA LYS A 92 33.68 7.56 -4.73
C LYS A 92 34.70 8.17 -5.68
N GLY A 93 34.79 9.51 -5.65
CA GLY A 93 35.91 10.22 -6.22
C GLY A 93 37.18 9.76 -5.53
N LYS A 94 38.08 9.18 -6.32
CA LYS A 94 39.52 9.12 -6.06
C LYS A 94 40.20 9.62 -7.32
#